data_AF-A0AAV6J1K3-F1
#
_entry.id   AF-A0AAV6J1K3-F1
#
_cell.length_a   1.000
_cell.length_b   1.000
_cell.length_c   1.000
_cell.angle_alpha   90.00
_cell.angle_beta   90.00
_cell.angle_gamma   90.00
#
_symmetry.space_group_name_H-M   'P 1'
#
loop_
_entity.id
_entity.type
_entity.pdbx_description
1 polymer ?
#
loop_
_entity_poly.entity_id
_entity_poly.type
_entity_poly.pdbx_seq_one_letter_code
_entity_poly.pdbx_strand_id
1 'polypeptide(L)'
;MAGSLSIVSAISSNHQTFPSFSRKTPASLLNIRAMAKDLYLNRDGSATKKLLAGVDLVANLVGVTLGPKGRNVVLQNKYGPPKIVNDGETVLKEIELEDPLENVGVKLVRQAGAKTNDLAGDGCTTSIVTAAGMNPIQISRGIEKTAKALISELKLMSREVEDHELAYVAAVSAGNDYAVGNMISEALRRVGRRGFVKIEKGNCAENALKIVEGMQFDRGYLSPYFVTDRRKMIVEFHDCKLLLVNGKITNPKEMFKLLDSAVKEEYPIVIVAEGIEQEALAPVIRNKLRGVLKAAAIKALAFGERKSHYLDDIATLTGGTVIRDEMGFTLEKAGKEVLGTSTKVVITKDSTLIVTDGSTQPAVKQRVSQLQNLVKNTEENFHKKILNERIARLSGGIAILQVGAQTQVELKDKQLRIEDALNATKVIVAFSKYFLVVFAVE
;
A
#
# COMPACT_ATOMS: atom_id res chain seq x y z
N MET A 1 25.88 -95.40 -12.27
CA MET A 1 26.56 -95.68 -10.99
C MET A 1 25.65 -95.24 -9.87
N ALA A 2 25.48 -96.12 -8.89
CA ALA A 2 24.69 -95.96 -7.66
C ALA A 2 25.06 -94.68 -6.89
N GLY A 3 24.25 -94.13 -5.98
CA GLY A 3 23.11 -94.76 -5.33
C GLY A 3 22.27 -93.76 -4.52
N SER A 4 21.11 -94.28 -4.17
CA SER A 4 20.09 -93.82 -3.25
C SER A 4 20.58 -93.52 -1.84
N LEU A 5 19.91 -92.56 -1.18
CA LEU A 5 19.40 -92.77 0.18
C LEU A 5 18.04 -92.06 0.34
N SER A 6 17.05 -92.92 0.48
CA SER A 6 15.66 -92.76 0.90
C SER A 6 15.58 -92.58 2.45
N ILE A 7 14.52 -92.21 3.18
CA ILE A 7 13.05 -92.38 3.08
C ILE A 7 12.43 -91.61 4.30
N VAL A 8 11.27 -90.94 4.11
CA VAL A 8 10.00 -90.94 4.92
C VAL A 8 10.05 -90.41 6.39
N SER A 9 9.09 -89.68 6.99
CA SER A 9 7.60 -89.60 6.95
C SER A 9 7.16 -88.29 7.65
N ALA A 10 6.18 -87.52 7.14
CA ALA A 10 4.71 -87.60 7.36
C ALA A 10 4.27 -87.32 8.81
N ILE A 11 3.45 -86.28 9.08
CA ILE A 11 1.98 -86.27 9.39
C ILE A 11 1.59 -84.76 9.46
N SER A 12 0.71 -84.14 8.64
CA SER A 12 -0.74 -84.24 8.40
C SER A 12 -1.67 -83.45 9.36
N SER A 13 -2.68 -82.80 8.74
CA SER A 13 -3.93 -82.17 9.26
C SER A 13 -3.82 -80.71 9.75
N ASN A 14 -4.70 -79.74 9.43
CA ASN A 14 -6.04 -79.78 8.81
C ASN A 14 -6.40 -78.42 8.14
N HIS A 15 -7.27 -78.55 7.14
CA HIS A 15 -7.97 -77.58 6.29
C HIS A 15 -8.66 -76.35 6.94
N GLN A 16 -8.72 -75.20 6.21
CA GLN A 16 -9.93 -74.54 5.61
C GLN A 16 -9.82 -72.99 5.43
N THR A 17 -9.56 -72.56 4.18
CA THR A 17 -10.22 -71.50 3.37
C THR A 17 -10.76 -70.13 3.91
N PHE A 18 -10.25 -69.05 3.26
CA PHE A 18 -10.78 -67.67 2.97
C PHE A 18 -10.76 -66.55 4.07
N PRO A 19 -10.71 -65.24 3.74
CA PRO A 19 -10.50 -64.54 2.45
C PRO A 19 -9.30 -63.54 2.42
N SER A 20 -8.88 -63.16 1.22
CA SER A 20 -7.89 -62.10 0.95
C SER A 20 -8.47 -60.69 1.17
N PHE A 21 -8.07 -60.02 2.25
CA PHE A 21 -8.31 -58.59 2.42
C PHE A 21 -7.16 -57.77 1.80
N SER A 22 -7.44 -57.23 0.61
CA SER A 22 -6.67 -56.15 -0.02
C SER A 22 -6.62 -54.94 0.90
N ARG A 23 -5.48 -54.70 1.56
CA ARG A 23 -5.19 -53.45 2.26
C ARG A 23 -4.83 -52.38 1.22
N LYS A 24 -5.83 -51.64 0.72
CA LYS A 24 -5.59 -50.40 -0.03
C LYS A 24 -5.03 -49.37 0.96
N THR A 25 -3.73 -49.14 0.93
CA THR A 25 -3.13 -47.94 1.52
C THR A 25 -3.53 -46.74 0.66
N PRO A 26 -4.10 -45.66 1.22
CA PRO A 26 -4.26 -44.42 0.49
C PRO A 26 -2.92 -43.70 0.53
N ALA A 27 -1.98 -44.14 -0.30
CA ALA A 27 -0.80 -43.35 -0.59
C ALA A 27 -1.22 -42.25 -1.58
N SER A 28 -1.99 -41.26 -1.11
CA SER A 28 -1.96 -39.94 -1.73
C SER A 28 -0.64 -39.29 -1.35
N LEU A 29 0.46 -39.85 -1.86
CA LEU A 29 1.72 -39.14 -1.95
C LEU A 29 1.41 -37.93 -2.82
N LEU A 30 1.28 -36.78 -2.18
CA LEU A 30 1.45 -35.49 -2.83
C LEU A 30 2.65 -35.66 -3.74
N ASN A 31 2.40 -35.66 -5.04
CA ASN A 31 3.44 -35.67 -6.05
C ASN A 31 4.16 -34.33 -5.89
N ILE A 32 5.11 -34.26 -4.96
CA ILE A 32 6.01 -33.13 -4.83
C ILE A 32 6.79 -33.16 -6.13
N ARG A 33 6.32 -32.39 -7.12
CA ARG A 33 7.11 -32.04 -8.29
C ARG A 33 8.27 -31.23 -7.76
N ALA A 34 9.34 -31.90 -7.34
CA ALA A 34 10.63 -31.28 -7.17
C ALA A 34 11.03 -30.79 -8.56
N MET A 35 10.87 -29.48 -8.79
CA MET A 35 11.38 -28.88 -10.02
C MET A 35 12.90 -28.82 -9.87
N ALA A 36 13.62 -29.39 -10.83
CA ALA A 36 15.06 -29.19 -10.92
C ALA A 36 15.33 -27.68 -11.04
N LYS A 37 16.27 -27.17 -10.24
CA LYS A 37 16.73 -25.78 -10.32
C LYS A 37 18.02 -25.76 -11.10
N ASP A 38 18.07 -24.94 -12.14
CA ASP A 38 19.33 -24.67 -12.83
C ASP A 38 20.24 -23.83 -11.91
N LEU A 39 21.47 -24.31 -11.73
CA LEU A 39 22.49 -23.65 -10.92
C LEU A 39 23.55 -23.05 -11.84
N TYR A 40 23.58 -21.73 -11.91
CA TYR A 40 24.54 -20.99 -12.71
C TYR A 40 25.68 -20.49 -11.83
N LEU A 41 26.89 -21.00 -12.07
CA LEU A 41 28.10 -20.56 -11.38
C LEU A 41 28.84 -19.55 -12.25
N ASN A 42 29.16 -18.41 -11.66
CA ASN A 42 29.86 -17.34 -12.36
C ASN A 42 31.37 -17.56 -12.32
N ARG A 43 31.88 -18.53 -13.08
CA ARG A 43 33.33 -18.79 -13.20
C ARG A 43 33.98 -18.00 -14.35
N ASP A 44 33.28 -17.91 -15.48
CA ASP A 44 33.81 -17.33 -16.73
C ASP A 44 33.19 -15.96 -17.08
N GLY A 45 32.43 -15.36 -16.15
CA GLY A 45 31.69 -14.12 -16.39
C GLY A 45 30.47 -14.28 -17.32
N SER A 46 30.19 -15.49 -17.82
CA SER A 46 29.07 -15.79 -18.72
C SER A 46 27.71 -15.50 -18.09
N ALA A 47 27.54 -15.84 -16.80
CA ALA A 47 26.32 -15.51 -16.04
C ALA A 47 26.15 -14.00 -15.88
N THR A 48 27.22 -13.26 -15.60
CA THR A 48 27.17 -11.78 -15.54
C THR A 48 26.83 -11.17 -16.88
N LYS A 49 27.37 -11.71 -17.99
CA LYS A 49 27.07 -11.20 -19.34
C LYS A 49 25.60 -11.40 -19.71
N LYS A 50 25.00 -12.54 -19.35
CA LYS A 50 23.55 -12.76 -19.52
C LYS A 50 22.72 -11.82 -18.66
N LEU A 51 23.07 -11.68 -17.38
CA LEU A 51 22.40 -10.70 -16.50
C LEU A 51 22.48 -9.29 -17.09
N LEU A 52 23.66 -8.89 -17.55
CA LEU A 52 23.92 -7.61 -18.21
C LEU A 52 23.09 -7.45 -19.48
N ALA A 53 23.00 -8.46 -20.34
CA ALA A 53 22.19 -8.40 -21.56
C ALA A 53 20.71 -8.12 -21.24
N GLY A 54 20.16 -8.75 -20.19
CA GLY A 54 18.81 -8.47 -19.71
C GLY A 54 18.65 -7.02 -19.20
N VAL A 55 19.65 -6.51 -18.47
CA VAL A 55 19.67 -5.11 -18.00
C VAL A 55 19.78 -4.12 -19.17
N ASP A 56 20.67 -4.37 -20.11
CA ASP A 56 20.91 -3.52 -21.28
C ASP A 56 19.67 -3.47 -22.19
N LEU A 57 18.95 -4.58 -22.34
CA LEU A 57 17.69 -4.60 -23.09
C LEU A 57 16.65 -3.67 -22.46
N VAL A 58 16.52 -3.73 -21.14
CA VAL A 58 15.63 -2.82 -20.40
C VAL A 58 16.09 -1.37 -20.54
N ALA A 59 17.38 -1.10 -20.38
CA ALA A 59 17.94 0.24 -20.48
C ALA A 59 17.74 0.83 -21.89
N ASN A 60 17.91 0.04 -22.95
CA ASN A 60 17.68 0.47 -24.32
C ASN A 60 16.20 0.75 -24.59
N LEU A 61 15.29 -0.09 -24.08
CA LEU A 61 13.85 0.07 -24.29
C LEU A 61 13.26 1.22 -23.46
N VAL A 62 13.70 1.39 -22.22
CA VAL A 62 13.26 2.49 -21.35
C VAL A 62 13.99 3.79 -21.70
N GLY A 63 15.21 3.70 -22.21
CA GLY A 63 16.00 4.84 -22.67
C GLY A 63 15.33 5.60 -23.82
N VAL A 64 14.59 4.92 -24.70
CA VAL A 64 13.86 5.60 -25.79
C VAL A 64 12.66 6.41 -25.29
N THR A 65 12.14 6.13 -24.09
CA THR A 65 11.05 6.92 -23.48
C THR A 65 11.57 8.11 -22.68
N LEU A 66 12.90 8.31 -22.59
CA LEU A 66 13.50 9.39 -21.81
C LEU A 66 13.50 10.72 -22.56
N GLY A 67 13.19 11.80 -21.83
CA GLY A 67 13.31 13.17 -22.29
C GLY A 67 12.07 13.73 -23.01
N PRO A 68 12.05 15.04 -23.33
CA PRO A 68 10.88 15.71 -23.91
C PRO A 68 10.52 15.23 -25.32
N LYS A 69 11.46 14.58 -26.01
CA LYS A 69 11.26 13.93 -27.33
C LYS A 69 11.27 12.40 -27.24
N GLY A 70 10.92 11.86 -26.07
CA GLY A 70 10.77 10.42 -25.87
C GLY A 70 9.82 9.80 -26.90
N ARG A 71 10.18 8.61 -27.39
CA ARG A 71 9.39 7.88 -28.39
C ARG A 71 8.34 7.03 -27.71
N ASN A 72 7.21 6.86 -28.40
CA ASN A 72 6.12 6.02 -27.92
C ASN A 72 6.51 4.54 -28.03
N VAL A 73 6.19 3.78 -26.99
CA VAL A 73 6.32 2.32 -26.97
C VAL A 73 4.93 1.71 -27.12
N VAL A 74 4.80 0.74 -28.03
CA VAL A 74 3.54 0.04 -28.28
C VAL A 74 3.53 -1.27 -27.51
N LEU A 75 2.57 -1.42 -26.59
CA LEU A 75 2.37 -2.61 -25.77
C LEU A 75 1.18 -3.41 -26.30
N GLN A 76 1.40 -4.71 -26.48
CA GLN A 76 0.34 -5.63 -26.87
C GLN A 76 -0.54 -5.95 -25.66
N ASN A 77 -1.85 -5.72 -25.79
CA ASN A 77 -2.82 -6.20 -24.82
C ASN A 77 -3.29 -7.61 -25.19
N LYS A 78 -3.50 -8.49 -24.19
CA LYS A 78 -4.07 -9.84 -24.40
C LYS A 78 -5.49 -9.80 -24.97
N TYR A 79 -6.24 -8.74 -24.67
CA TYR A 79 -7.59 -8.50 -25.17
C TYR A 79 -7.79 -7.00 -25.44
N GLY A 80 -8.30 -6.66 -26.61
CA GLY A 80 -8.58 -5.27 -27.01
C GLY A 80 -7.44 -4.60 -27.81
N PRO A 81 -7.53 -3.29 -28.05
CA PRO A 81 -6.56 -2.56 -28.86
C PRO A 81 -5.18 -2.46 -28.17
N PRO A 82 -4.09 -2.29 -28.95
CA PRO A 82 -2.75 -2.09 -28.40
C PRO A 82 -2.70 -0.79 -27.58
N LYS A 83 -1.92 -0.81 -26.50
CA LYS A 83 -1.73 0.35 -25.62
C LYS A 83 -0.46 1.08 -26.05
N ILE A 84 -0.59 2.35 -26.41
CA ILE A 84 0.55 3.22 -26.73
C ILE A 84 0.93 3.96 -25.45
N VAL A 85 2.19 3.86 -25.02
CA VAL A 85 2.66 4.39 -23.74
C VAL A 85 3.98 5.13 -23.92
N ASN A 86 4.12 6.26 -23.21
CA ASN A 86 5.32 7.10 -23.20
C ASN A 86 6.01 7.12 -21.82
N ASP A 87 5.45 6.38 -20.86
CA ASP A 87 5.96 6.22 -19.50
C ASP A 87 6.84 4.96 -19.39
N GLY A 88 8.07 5.15 -18.92
CA GLY A 88 9.04 4.07 -18.71
C GLY A 88 8.63 3.10 -17.61
N GLU A 89 7.86 3.51 -16.60
CA GLU A 89 7.45 2.63 -15.50
C GLU A 89 6.45 1.57 -15.98
N THR A 90 5.43 1.98 -16.72
CA THR A 90 4.46 1.08 -17.33
C THR A 90 5.16 0.09 -18.28
N VAL A 91 6.13 0.55 -19.06
CA VAL A 91 6.93 -0.32 -19.94
C VAL A 91 7.73 -1.33 -19.12
N LEU A 92 8.42 -0.89 -18.05
CA LEU A 92 9.26 -1.74 -17.20
C LEU A 92 8.50 -2.88 -16.49
N LYS A 93 7.21 -2.66 -16.18
CA LYS A 93 6.32 -3.65 -15.55
C LYS A 93 5.99 -4.81 -16.49
N GLU A 94 5.94 -4.58 -17.80
CA GLU A 94 5.48 -5.55 -18.80
C GLU A 94 6.64 -6.37 -19.44
N ILE A 95 7.90 -5.98 -19.24
CA ILE A 95 9.05 -6.69 -19.85
C ILE A 95 9.23 -8.05 -19.17
N GLU A 96 9.12 -9.15 -19.91
CA GLU A 96 9.53 -10.48 -19.43
C GLU A 96 10.35 -11.16 -20.52
N LEU A 97 11.51 -11.70 -20.14
CA LEU A 97 12.41 -12.43 -21.05
C LEU A 97 12.27 -13.94 -20.84
N GLU A 98 12.41 -14.69 -21.94
CA GLU A 98 12.34 -16.15 -21.94
C GLU A 98 13.54 -16.78 -21.21
N ASP A 99 14.75 -16.25 -21.41
CA ASP A 99 15.94 -16.73 -20.72
C ASP A 99 15.86 -16.38 -19.21
N PRO A 100 15.91 -17.38 -18.31
CA PRO A 100 15.75 -17.14 -16.88
C PRO A 100 16.84 -16.24 -16.27
N LEU A 101 18.08 -16.30 -16.77
CA LEU A 101 19.18 -15.49 -16.25
C LEU A 101 19.02 -14.03 -16.68
N GLU A 102 18.72 -13.78 -17.94
CA GLU A 102 18.44 -12.42 -18.44
C GLU A 102 17.23 -11.82 -17.71
N ASN A 103 16.17 -12.60 -17.52
CA ASN A 103 14.97 -12.18 -16.79
C ASN A 103 15.24 -11.88 -15.31
N VAL A 104 16.20 -12.55 -14.67
CA VAL A 104 16.65 -12.19 -13.32
C VAL A 104 17.28 -10.79 -13.33
N GLY A 105 18.08 -10.45 -14.34
CA GLY A 105 18.63 -9.11 -14.54
C GLY A 105 17.53 -8.03 -14.65
N VAL A 106 16.51 -8.30 -15.48
CA VAL A 106 15.33 -7.44 -15.62
C VAL A 106 14.61 -7.22 -14.28
N LYS A 107 14.39 -8.29 -13.51
CA LYS A 107 13.70 -8.21 -12.21
C LYS A 107 14.48 -7.40 -11.17
N LEU A 108 15.81 -7.50 -11.18
CA LEU A 108 16.66 -6.69 -10.29
C LEU A 108 16.53 -5.20 -10.59
N VAL A 109 16.56 -4.83 -11.88
CA VAL A 109 16.36 -3.46 -12.34
C VAL A 109 14.95 -2.96 -12.02
N ARG A 110 13.93 -3.79 -12.24
CA ARG A 110 12.55 -3.49 -11.88
C ARG A 110 12.40 -3.18 -10.39
N GLN A 111 13.06 -3.95 -9.53
CA GLN A 111 13.02 -3.71 -8.08
C GLN A 111 13.70 -2.39 -7.70
N ALA A 112 14.80 -2.02 -8.38
CA ALA A 112 15.45 -0.73 -8.18
C ALA A 112 14.55 0.43 -8.65
N GLY A 113 14.02 0.35 -9.87
CA GLY A 113 13.12 1.36 -10.44
C GLY A 113 11.83 1.54 -9.63
N ALA A 114 11.21 0.45 -9.17
CA ALA A 114 10.03 0.50 -8.32
C ALA A 114 10.30 1.17 -6.97
N LYS A 115 11.43 0.84 -6.31
CA LYS A 115 11.83 1.50 -5.06
C LYS A 115 12.08 2.99 -5.24
N THR A 116 12.65 3.40 -6.36
CA THR A 116 12.86 4.81 -6.69
C THR A 116 11.52 5.52 -6.86
N ASN A 117 10.56 4.92 -7.59
CA ASN A 117 9.23 5.49 -7.76
C ASN A 117 8.49 5.64 -6.43
N ASP A 118 8.50 4.58 -5.60
CA ASP A 118 7.83 4.57 -4.31
C ASP A 118 8.35 5.67 -3.35
N LEU A 119 9.62 6.06 -3.49
CA LEU A 119 10.27 7.06 -2.63
C LEU A 119 10.25 8.48 -3.21
N ALA A 120 10.40 8.63 -4.54
CA ALA A 120 10.62 9.91 -5.21
C ALA A 120 9.49 10.32 -6.17
N GLY A 121 8.56 9.42 -6.53
CA GLY A 121 7.41 9.70 -7.39
C GLY A 121 7.74 9.99 -8.86
N ASP A 122 9.01 9.99 -9.24
CA ASP A 122 9.55 10.14 -10.59
C ASP A 122 11.02 9.61 -10.62
N GLY A 123 11.60 9.38 -11.79
CA GLY A 123 13.02 9.06 -11.96
C GLY A 123 13.36 7.57 -12.14
N CYS A 124 12.38 6.72 -12.44
CA CYS A 124 12.63 5.30 -12.74
C CYS A 124 13.67 5.11 -13.85
N THR A 125 13.56 5.90 -14.91
CA THR A 125 14.42 5.84 -16.11
C THR A 125 15.86 6.25 -15.82
N THR A 126 16.08 7.21 -14.90
CA THR A 126 17.42 7.71 -14.56
C THR A 126 18.28 6.77 -13.72
N SER A 127 17.67 5.77 -13.08
CA SER A 127 18.35 4.92 -12.09
C SER A 127 19.16 3.75 -12.66
N ILE A 128 19.21 3.59 -13.99
CA ILE A 128 19.68 2.37 -14.66
C ILE A 128 20.93 2.66 -15.51
N VAL A 129 22.13 2.64 -14.92
CA VAL A 129 23.41 2.60 -15.67
C VAL A 129 24.49 1.82 -14.89
N THR A 130 25.27 1.00 -15.60
CA THR A 130 26.12 -0.10 -15.11
C THR A 130 27.62 0.24 -14.99
N ALA A 131 28.41 -0.60 -14.27
CA ALA A 131 29.88 -0.65 -14.36
C ALA A 131 30.43 -2.09 -14.26
N ALA A 132 31.47 -2.41 -15.04
CA ALA A 132 32.11 -3.73 -15.15
C ALA A 132 33.62 -3.70 -14.83
N GLY A 133 34.14 -4.78 -14.23
CA GLY A 133 35.52 -5.24 -14.48
C GLY A 133 36.63 -5.00 -13.45
N MET A 134 36.38 -4.37 -12.28
CA MET A 134 37.40 -4.24 -11.22
C MET A 134 36.94 -4.90 -9.92
N ASN A 135 37.77 -4.85 -8.86
CA ASN A 135 37.43 -5.42 -7.55
C ASN A 135 36.05 -4.91 -7.09
N PRO A 136 35.02 -5.78 -7.03
CA PRO A 136 33.63 -5.36 -6.85
C PRO A 136 33.40 -4.67 -5.51
N ILE A 137 34.21 -5.01 -4.49
CA ILE A 137 34.13 -4.40 -3.16
C ILE A 137 34.64 -2.96 -3.21
N GLN A 138 35.76 -2.71 -3.93
CA GLN A 138 36.33 -1.37 -4.07
C GLN A 138 35.46 -0.48 -4.96
N ILE A 139 34.92 -1.01 -6.06
CA ILE A 139 33.96 -0.29 -6.90
C ILE A 139 32.71 0.06 -6.09
N SER A 140 32.09 -0.91 -5.41
CA SER A 140 30.88 -0.66 -4.60
C SER A 140 31.14 0.42 -3.55
N ARG A 141 32.28 0.35 -2.85
CA ARG A 141 32.66 1.35 -1.86
C ARG A 141 32.94 2.73 -2.48
N GLY A 142 33.54 2.76 -3.67
CA GLY A 142 33.77 3.97 -4.45
C GLY A 142 32.46 4.63 -4.90
N ILE A 143 31.54 3.82 -5.45
CA ILE A 143 30.18 4.25 -5.83
C ILE A 143 29.45 4.79 -4.61
N GLU A 144 29.45 4.09 -3.48
CA GLU A 144 28.77 4.55 -2.26
C GLU A 144 29.34 5.87 -1.73
N LYS A 145 30.68 6.01 -1.70
CA LYS A 145 31.32 7.26 -1.26
C LYS A 145 31.00 8.41 -2.20
N THR A 146 31.08 8.16 -3.50
CA THR A 146 30.78 9.16 -4.53
C THR A 146 29.32 9.56 -4.47
N ALA A 147 28.40 8.61 -4.37
CA ALA A 147 26.97 8.86 -4.20
C ALA A 147 26.70 9.68 -2.92
N LYS A 148 27.35 9.39 -1.79
CA LYS A 148 27.22 10.18 -0.55
C LYS A 148 27.75 11.61 -0.70
N ALA A 149 28.87 11.78 -1.40
CA ALA A 149 29.44 13.09 -1.68
C ALA A 149 28.52 13.90 -2.63
N LEU A 150 28.06 13.27 -3.72
CA LEU A 150 27.11 13.85 -4.66
C LEU A 150 25.78 14.20 -3.99
N ILE A 151 25.27 13.35 -3.09
CA ILE A 151 24.09 13.69 -2.30
C ILE A 151 24.37 14.95 -1.49
N SER A 152 25.52 15.07 -0.82
CA SER A 152 25.86 16.27 -0.05
C SER A 152 25.92 17.52 -0.93
N GLU A 153 26.49 17.41 -2.13
CA GLU A 153 26.58 18.50 -3.10
C GLU A 153 25.20 18.89 -3.66
N LEU A 154 24.37 17.90 -4.04
CA LEU A 154 23.00 18.12 -4.50
C LEU A 154 22.16 18.83 -3.45
N LYS A 155 22.41 18.57 -2.16
CA LYS A 155 21.74 19.31 -1.07
C LYS A 155 22.17 20.78 -1.04
N LEU A 156 23.44 21.09 -1.32
CA LEU A 156 23.93 22.47 -1.38
C LEU A 156 23.38 23.21 -2.60
N MET A 157 23.23 22.52 -3.72
CA MET A 157 22.69 23.10 -4.94
C MET A 157 21.14 23.16 -4.94
N SER A 158 20.46 22.48 -4.01
CA SER A 158 19.00 22.46 -3.93
C SER A 158 18.42 23.80 -3.47
N ARG A 159 17.23 24.14 -3.99
CA ARG A 159 16.52 25.39 -3.66
C ARG A 159 15.19 25.05 -3.00
N GLU A 160 14.86 25.77 -1.92
CA GLU A 160 13.53 25.70 -1.31
C GLU A 160 12.50 26.33 -2.26
N VAL A 161 11.45 25.56 -2.58
CA VAL A 161 10.37 25.99 -3.48
C VAL A 161 9.36 26.84 -2.70
N GLU A 162 9.02 28.00 -3.25
CA GLU A 162 8.01 28.88 -2.67
C GLU A 162 6.58 28.44 -3.03
N ASP A 163 5.59 28.85 -2.24
CA ASP A 163 4.20 28.41 -2.43
C ASP A 163 3.62 28.79 -3.81
N HIS A 164 4.11 29.87 -4.43
CA HIS A 164 3.70 30.31 -5.76
C HIS A 164 4.32 29.46 -6.89
N GLU A 165 5.48 28.84 -6.64
CA GLU A 165 6.20 28.00 -7.61
C GLU A 165 5.61 26.58 -7.69
N LEU A 166 4.88 26.13 -6.66
CA LEU A 166 4.24 24.81 -6.60
C LEU A 166 3.28 24.56 -7.77
N ALA A 167 2.57 25.60 -8.23
CA ALA A 167 1.66 25.47 -9.36
C ALA A 167 2.40 25.17 -10.68
N TYR A 168 3.56 25.79 -10.89
CA TYR A 168 4.39 25.57 -12.07
C TYR A 168 4.99 24.17 -12.06
N VAL A 169 5.52 23.74 -10.92
CA VAL A 169 6.04 22.39 -10.74
C VAL A 169 4.97 21.34 -11.04
N ALA A 170 3.79 21.48 -10.43
CA ALA A 170 2.69 20.55 -10.65
C ALA A 170 2.22 20.56 -12.12
N ALA A 171 2.22 21.72 -12.78
CA ALA A 171 1.85 21.84 -14.19
C ALA A 171 2.85 21.13 -15.12
N VAL A 172 4.16 21.33 -14.89
CA VAL A 172 5.22 20.69 -15.67
C VAL A 172 5.15 19.17 -15.51
N SER A 173 5.01 18.67 -14.28
CA SER A 173 4.85 17.23 -14.01
C SER A 173 3.56 16.64 -14.59
N ALA A 174 2.51 17.46 -14.78
CA ALA A 174 1.27 17.05 -15.44
C ALA A 174 1.34 17.09 -16.99
N GLY A 175 2.52 17.35 -17.57
CA GLY A 175 2.71 17.48 -19.02
C GLY A 175 2.34 18.87 -19.56
N ASN A 176 2.72 19.92 -18.83
CA ASN A 176 2.39 21.33 -19.10
C ASN A 176 0.88 21.66 -19.02
N ASP A 177 0.13 20.92 -18.19
CA ASP A 177 -1.27 21.23 -17.90
C ASP A 177 -1.38 22.18 -16.69
N TYR A 178 -1.48 23.48 -16.98
CA TYR A 178 -1.63 24.52 -15.97
C TYR A 178 -2.94 24.45 -15.19
N ALA A 179 -4.02 23.91 -15.78
CA ALA A 179 -5.29 23.78 -15.08
C ALA A 179 -5.18 22.74 -13.94
N VAL A 180 -4.55 21.60 -14.25
CA VAL A 180 -4.22 20.57 -13.26
C VAL A 180 -3.22 21.09 -12.23
N GLY A 181 -2.15 21.76 -12.67
CA GLY A 181 -1.12 22.28 -11.77
C GLY A 181 -1.68 23.29 -10.75
N ASN A 182 -2.53 24.21 -11.21
CA ASN A 182 -3.24 25.16 -10.34
C ASN A 182 -4.17 24.45 -9.36
N MET A 183 -4.87 23.41 -9.80
CA MET A 183 -5.79 22.65 -8.94
C MET A 183 -5.04 21.87 -7.84
N ILE A 184 -3.89 21.27 -8.17
CA ILE A 184 -3.03 20.58 -7.20
C ILE A 184 -2.45 21.60 -6.19
N SER A 185 -1.96 22.74 -6.67
CA SER A 185 -1.45 23.81 -5.81
C SER A 185 -2.54 24.36 -4.87
N GLU A 186 -3.75 24.60 -5.40
CA GLU A 186 -4.87 25.05 -4.58
C GLU A 186 -5.27 24.01 -3.53
N ALA A 187 -5.29 22.72 -3.90
CA ALA A 187 -5.53 21.64 -2.95
C ALA A 187 -4.51 21.68 -1.81
N LEU A 188 -3.22 21.68 -2.13
CA LEU A 188 -2.12 21.70 -1.15
C LEU A 188 -2.12 22.96 -0.29
N ARG A 189 -2.47 24.13 -0.84
CA ARG A 189 -2.60 25.36 -0.07
C ARG A 189 -3.71 25.27 0.97
N ARG A 190 -4.84 24.66 0.62
CA ARG A 190 -6.00 24.53 1.51
C ARG A 190 -5.84 23.43 2.56
N VAL A 191 -5.24 22.28 2.21
CA VAL A 191 -4.98 21.18 3.18
C VAL A 191 -3.65 21.33 3.93
N GLY A 192 -2.81 22.27 3.49
CA GLY A 192 -1.46 22.50 3.99
C GLY A 192 -0.43 21.54 3.37
N ARG A 193 0.87 21.87 3.55
CA ARG A 193 2.01 21.13 2.98
C ARG A 193 2.06 19.64 3.34
N ARG A 194 1.45 19.24 4.46
CA ARG A 194 1.35 17.85 4.93
C ARG A 194 -0.08 17.29 4.83
N GLY A 195 -0.97 18.00 4.15
CA GLY A 195 -2.35 17.60 3.97
C GLY A 195 -2.47 16.42 3.03
N PHE A 196 -3.57 15.68 3.17
CA PHE A 196 -3.82 14.52 2.34
C PHE A 196 -4.64 14.90 1.10
N VAL A 197 -4.17 14.46 -0.07
CA VAL A 197 -4.84 14.67 -1.34
C VAL A 197 -5.13 13.31 -1.96
N LYS A 198 -6.40 13.04 -2.27
CA LYS A 198 -6.90 11.82 -2.90
C LYS A 198 -7.45 12.15 -4.28
N ILE A 199 -7.16 11.29 -5.26
CA ILE A 199 -7.70 11.40 -6.61
C ILE A 199 -8.87 10.42 -6.74
N GLU A 200 -10.02 10.91 -7.19
CA GLU A 200 -11.22 10.14 -7.48
C GLU A 200 -11.69 10.39 -8.91
N LYS A 201 -12.47 9.44 -9.45
CA LYS A 201 -13.08 9.60 -10.78
C LYS A 201 -14.27 10.53 -10.66
N GLY A 202 -14.28 11.59 -11.47
CA GLY A 202 -15.42 12.48 -11.61
C GLY A 202 -16.53 11.83 -12.44
N ASN A 203 -17.78 12.20 -12.14
CA ASN A 203 -18.93 11.82 -12.95
C ASN A 203 -19.18 12.82 -14.10
N CYS A 204 -18.55 14.00 -14.03
CA CYS A 204 -18.66 15.06 -15.03
C CYS A 204 -17.41 15.10 -15.92
N ALA A 205 -17.50 15.79 -17.06
CA ALA A 205 -16.36 16.01 -17.95
C ALA A 205 -15.32 16.99 -17.36
N GLU A 206 -15.75 17.86 -16.44
CA GLU A 206 -14.89 18.85 -15.80
C GLU A 206 -14.21 18.30 -14.53
N ASN A 207 -13.00 18.81 -14.26
CA ASN A 207 -12.27 18.50 -13.04
C ASN A 207 -12.85 19.32 -11.87
N ALA A 208 -12.97 18.72 -10.69
CA ALA A 208 -13.47 19.40 -9.50
C ALA A 208 -12.59 19.13 -8.27
N LEU A 209 -12.40 20.16 -7.44
CA LEU A 209 -11.74 20.05 -6.15
C LEU A 209 -12.78 20.11 -5.02
N LYS A 210 -12.90 19.04 -4.23
CA LYS A 210 -13.76 19.00 -3.04
C LYS A 210 -12.90 18.85 -1.80
N ILE A 211 -13.10 19.72 -0.81
CA ILE A 211 -12.47 19.56 0.50
C ILE A 211 -13.49 18.93 1.43
N VAL A 212 -13.05 17.87 2.09
CA VAL A 212 -13.83 17.17 3.10
C VAL A 212 -12.99 17.09 4.37
N GLU A 213 -13.67 17.06 5.50
CA GLU A 213 -13.00 16.83 6.77
C GLU A 213 -12.72 15.34 6.93
N GLY A 214 -11.59 15.03 7.56
CA GLY A 214 -11.20 13.65 7.78
C GLY A 214 -9.73 13.48 8.13
N MET A 215 -9.35 12.22 8.29
CA MET A 215 -8.01 11.81 8.73
C MET A 215 -7.56 10.57 7.97
N GLN A 216 -6.25 10.49 7.71
CA GLN A 216 -5.59 9.28 7.21
C GLN A 216 -4.53 8.80 8.22
N PHE A 217 -4.38 7.48 8.33
CA PHE A 217 -3.28 6.87 9.07
C PHE A 217 -2.82 5.54 8.47
N ASP A 218 -1.58 5.16 8.80
CA ASP A 218 -0.84 4.04 8.20
C ASP A 218 -1.13 2.70 8.90
N ARG A 219 -2.41 2.33 8.90
CA ARG A 219 -2.89 1.00 9.27
C ARG A 219 -3.94 0.55 8.27
N GLY A 220 -3.78 -0.66 7.73
CA GLY A 220 -4.78 -1.26 6.86
C GLY A 220 -5.62 -2.33 7.54
N TYR A 221 -6.36 -3.09 6.71
CA TYR A 221 -7.24 -4.15 7.17
C TYR A 221 -6.46 -5.32 7.81
N LEU A 222 -7.02 -5.92 8.86
CA LEU A 222 -6.42 -7.10 9.52
C LEU A 222 -6.39 -8.32 8.60
N SER A 223 -7.39 -8.45 7.73
CA SER A 223 -7.55 -9.61 6.85
C SER A 223 -8.01 -9.20 5.45
N PRO A 224 -7.40 -9.74 4.38
CA PRO A 224 -7.86 -9.51 3.00
C PRO A 224 -9.30 -9.95 2.75
N TYR A 225 -9.87 -10.81 3.61
CA TYR A 225 -11.27 -11.21 3.49
C TYR A 225 -12.26 -10.06 3.71
N PHE A 226 -11.84 -8.93 4.29
CA PHE A 226 -12.68 -7.74 4.43
C PHE A 226 -12.83 -6.93 3.15
N VAL A 227 -11.97 -7.13 2.16
CA VAL A 227 -11.98 -6.40 0.88
C VAL A 227 -13.38 -6.42 0.24
N THR A 228 -13.87 -5.23 -0.14
CA THR A 228 -15.15 -5.05 -0.83
C THR A 228 -14.93 -5.12 -2.34
N ASP A 229 -13.94 -4.37 -2.84
CA ASP A 229 -13.52 -4.40 -4.24
C ASP A 229 -12.27 -5.27 -4.41
N ARG A 230 -12.47 -6.49 -4.92
CA ARG A 230 -11.40 -7.47 -5.14
C ARG A 230 -10.42 -7.06 -6.25
N ARG A 231 -10.80 -6.16 -7.17
CA ARG A 231 -9.90 -5.73 -8.25
C ARG A 231 -8.84 -4.77 -7.73
N LYS A 232 -9.28 -3.81 -6.91
CA LYS A 232 -8.39 -2.80 -6.31
C LYS A 232 -7.79 -3.25 -4.98
N MET A 233 -8.28 -4.34 -4.39
CA MET A 233 -7.91 -4.81 -3.05
C MET A 233 -8.15 -3.76 -1.96
N ILE A 234 -9.30 -3.10 -2.02
CA ILE A 234 -9.71 -2.06 -1.07
C ILE A 234 -11.05 -2.38 -0.40
N VAL A 235 -11.20 -1.93 0.84
CA VAL A 235 -12.49 -1.85 1.52
C VAL A 235 -12.99 -0.43 1.34
N GLU A 236 -14.18 -0.28 0.78
CA GLU A 236 -14.88 1.01 0.72
C GLU A 236 -16.24 0.85 1.39
N PHE A 237 -16.53 1.73 2.34
CA PHE A 237 -17.82 1.84 2.99
C PHE A 237 -18.34 3.28 2.94
N HIS A 238 -19.65 3.41 2.78
CA HIS A 238 -20.40 4.65 2.83
C HIS A 238 -21.28 4.65 4.09
N ASP A 239 -21.46 5.81 4.71
CA ASP A 239 -22.27 6.02 5.92
C ASP A 239 -21.99 4.98 7.01
N CYS A 240 -20.71 4.80 7.32
CA CYS A 240 -20.25 3.76 8.22
C CYS A 240 -20.02 4.27 9.65
N LYS A 241 -20.22 3.35 10.59
CA LYS A 241 -20.01 3.58 12.02
C LYS A 241 -18.66 3.03 12.46
N LEU A 242 -17.99 3.73 13.38
CA LEU A 242 -16.69 3.33 13.92
C LEU A 242 -16.82 2.88 15.37
N LEU A 243 -16.34 1.67 15.64
CA LEU A 243 -16.19 1.14 16.99
C LEU A 243 -14.73 1.31 17.43
N LEU A 244 -14.50 2.11 18.47
CA LEU A 244 -13.17 2.43 18.98
C LEU A 244 -12.95 1.73 20.33
N VAL A 245 -12.01 0.79 20.37
CA VAL A 245 -11.70 -0.02 21.57
C VAL A 245 -10.23 0.13 21.92
N ASN A 246 -9.93 0.51 23.17
CA ASN A 246 -8.54 0.63 23.60
C ASN A 246 -7.90 -0.73 23.94
N GLY A 247 -8.70 -1.72 24.34
CA GLY A 247 -8.22 -3.07 24.69
C GLY A 247 -8.05 -4.02 23.51
N LYS A 248 -7.64 -5.26 23.83
CA LYS A 248 -7.66 -6.40 22.90
C LYS A 248 -9.01 -7.10 22.99
N ILE A 249 -9.55 -7.48 21.83
CA ILE A 249 -10.82 -8.22 21.77
C ILE A 249 -10.51 -9.71 21.61
N THR A 250 -10.68 -10.44 22.70
CA THR A 250 -10.46 -11.90 22.80
C THR A 250 -11.75 -12.66 22.51
N ASN A 251 -12.84 -12.25 23.16
CA ASN A 251 -14.10 -12.98 23.13
C ASN A 251 -15.07 -12.37 22.10
N PRO A 252 -15.58 -13.17 21.14
CA PRO A 252 -16.55 -12.68 20.16
C PRO A 252 -17.87 -12.22 20.79
N LYS A 253 -18.22 -12.72 21.98
CA LYS A 253 -19.49 -12.40 22.66
C LYS A 253 -19.61 -10.93 23.00
N GLU A 254 -18.50 -10.28 23.34
CA GLU A 254 -18.48 -8.89 23.75
C GLU A 254 -18.95 -7.95 22.64
N MET A 255 -18.70 -8.30 21.38
CA MET A 255 -19.11 -7.50 20.22
C MET A 255 -20.55 -7.76 19.76
N PHE A 256 -21.21 -8.83 20.22
CA PHE A 256 -22.47 -9.28 19.60
C PHE A 256 -23.57 -8.23 19.65
N LYS A 257 -23.70 -7.49 20.76
CA LYS A 257 -24.75 -6.46 20.89
C LYS A 257 -24.61 -5.36 19.82
N LEU A 258 -23.39 -4.89 19.58
CA LEU A 258 -23.09 -3.85 18.59
C LEU A 258 -23.20 -4.38 17.16
N LEU A 259 -22.73 -5.61 16.91
CA LEU A 259 -22.84 -6.25 15.60
C LEU A 259 -24.29 -6.55 15.24
N ASP A 260 -25.12 -6.97 16.19
CA ASP A 260 -26.56 -7.21 15.98
C ASP A 260 -27.29 -5.90 15.66
N SER A 261 -26.92 -4.79 16.31
CA SER A 261 -27.41 -3.45 15.95
C SER A 261 -27.02 -3.07 14.52
N ALA A 262 -25.79 -3.38 14.09
CA ALA A 262 -25.33 -3.10 12.72
C ALA A 262 -26.06 -3.93 11.66
N VAL A 263 -26.42 -5.17 11.99
CA VAL A 263 -27.21 -6.04 11.09
C VAL A 263 -28.65 -5.54 11.00
N LYS A 264 -29.28 -5.20 12.13
CA LYS A 264 -30.68 -4.74 12.19
C LYS A 264 -30.93 -3.46 11.39
N GLU A 265 -29.98 -2.53 11.42
CA GLU A 265 -30.07 -1.24 10.73
C GLU A 265 -29.30 -1.20 9.40
N GLU A 266 -28.69 -2.32 9.00
CA GLU A 266 -27.94 -2.50 7.75
C GLU A 266 -26.79 -1.51 7.47
N TYR A 267 -26.22 -0.87 8.49
CA TYR A 267 -25.07 0.03 8.32
C TYR A 267 -23.72 -0.71 8.36
N PRO A 268 -22.71 -0.28 7.58
CA PRO A 268 -21.37 -0.83 7.70
C PRO A 268 -20.66 -0.41 8.98
N ILE A 269 -19.89 -1.31 9.59
CA ILE A 269 -19.14 -1.05 10.83
C ILE A 269 -17.64 -1.30 10.66
N VAL A 270 -16.83 -0.35 11.12
CA VAL A 270 -15.37 -0.46 11.15
C VAL A 270 -14.90 -0.57 12.59
N ILE A 271 -14.21 -1.65 12.92
CA ILE A 271 -13.71 -1.95 14.26
C ILE A 271 -12.25 -1.53 14.34
N VAL A 272 -11.93 -0.62 15.25
CA VAL A 272 -10.57 -0.13 15.54
C VAL A 272 -10.21 -0.55 16.96
N ALA A 273 -9.29 -1.51 17.09
CA ALA A 273 -8.87 -2.04 18.39
C ALA A 273 -7.35 -2.19 18.49
N GLU A 274 -6.79 -2.29 19.70
CA GLU A 274 -5.35 -2.61 19.87
C GLU A 274 -4.99 -3.91 19.15
N GLY A 275 -5.85 -4.90 19.26
CA GLY A 275 -5.74 -6.18 18.58
C GLY A 275 -7.06 -6.93 18.66
N ILE A 276 -7.32 -7.74 17.63
CA ILE A 276 -8.46 -8.65 17.60
C ILE A 276 -7.88 -10.05 17.42
N GLU A 277 -8.16 -10.95 18.36
CA GLU A 277 -7.69 -12.31 18.27
C GLU A 277 -8.44 -13.10 17.19
N GLN A 278 -7.86 -14.20 16.72
CA GLN A 278 -8.45 -15.00 15.65
C GLN A 278 -9.83 -15.56 16.03
N GLU A 279 -10.05 -15.87 17.31
CA GLU A 279 -11.32 -16.36 17.84
C GLU A 279 -12.44 -15.32 17.73
N ALA A 280 -12.13 -14.06 18.04
CA ALA A 280 -13.05 -12.93 17.88
C ALA A 280 -13.22 -12.52 16.41
N LEU A 281 -12.17 -12.61 15.60
CA LEU A 281 -12.17 -12.15 14.22
C LEU A 281 -12.88 -13.13 13.27
N ALA A 282 -12.75 -14.44 13.49
CA ALA A 282 -13.27 -15.46 12.58
C ALA A 282 -14.80 -15.40 12.42
N PRO A 283 -15.63 -15.21 13.47
CA PRO A 283 -17.07 -14.98 13.32
C PRO A 283 -17.41 -13.75 12.49
N VAL A 284 -16.69 -12.64 12.66
CA VAL A 284 -16.90 -11.40 11.91
C VAL A 284 -16.61 -11.62 10.42
N ILE A 285 -15.49 -12.28 10.10
CA ILE A 285 -15.13 -12.64 8.71
C ILE A 285 -16.19 -13.57 8.11
N ARG A 286 -16.61 -14.61 8.83
CA ARG A 286 -17.64 -15.56 8.33
C ARG A 286 -18.96 -14.86 8.02
N ASN A 287 -19.41 -13.97 8.90
CA ASN A 287 -20.66 -13.22 8.68
C ASN A 287 -20.54 -12.20 7.55
N LYS A 288 -19.36 -11.60 7.37
CA LYS A 288 -19.06 -10.76 6.21
C LYS A 288 -19.08 -11.52 4.90
N LEU A 289 -18.45 -12.70 4.85
CA LEU A 289 -18.44 -13.55 3.65
C LEU A 289 -19.84 -14.07 3.28
N ARG A 290 -20.71 -14.26 4.27
CA ARG A 290 -22.13 -14.59 4.08
C ARG A 290 -22.99 -13.38 3.64
N GLY A 291 -22.45 -12.17 3.65
CA GLY A 291 -23.16 -10.94 3.30
C GLY A 291 -24.09 -10.40 4.37
N VAL A 292 -24.20 -11.06 5.52
CA VAL A 292 -25.09 -10.65 6.64
C VAL A 292 -24.56 -9.39 7.33
N LEU A 293 -23.22 -9.24 7.41
CA LEU A 293 -22.58 -8.16 8.13
C LEU A 293 -21.59 -7.43 7.22
N LYS A 294 -21.77 -6.12 7.03
CA LYS A 294 -20.79 -5.26 6.35
C LYS A 294 -19.78 -4.75 7.39
N ALA A 295 -18.74 -5.53 7.69
CA ALA A 295 -17.73 -5.14 8.68
C ALA A 295 -16.31 -5.17 8.12
N ALA A 296 -15.45 -4.30 8.66
CA ALA A 296 -14.00 -4.40 8.52
C ALA A 296 -13.33 -4.15 9.87
N ALA A 297 -12.15 -4.74 10.06
CA ALA A 297 -11.34 -4.55 11.25
C ALA A 297 -9.97 -4.00 10.90
N ILE A 298 -9.53 -3.00 11.67
CA ILE A 298 -8.22 -2.38 11.58
C ILE A 298 -7.57 -2.33 12.95
N LYS A 299 -6.23 -2.32 12.95
CA LYS A 299 -5.45 -2.18 14.18
C LYS A 299 -5.33 -0.71 14.54
N ALA A 300 -5.41 -0.39 15.82
CA ALA A 300 -5.18 0.96 16.32
C ALA A 300 -3.77 1.45 15.97
N LEU A 301 -3.63 2.78 15.88
CA LEU A 301 -2.36 3.43 15.61
C LEU A 301 -1.50 3.47 16.88
N ALA A 302 -0.20 3.26 16.72
CA ALA A 302 0.78 3.21 17.81
C ALA A 302 0.47 2.13 18.88
N PHE A 303 1.20 2.19 20.00
CA PHE A 303 1.10 1.27 21.14
C PHE A 303 1.18 2.07 22.45
N GLY A 304 0.79 1.45 23.58
CA GLY A 304 0.83 2.10 24.90
C GLY A 304 -0.09 3.30 25.02
N GLU A 305 0.32 4.34 25.75
CA GLU A 305 -0.48 5.55 25.98
C GLU A 305 -0.75 6.35 24.69
N ARG A 306 0.18 6.30 23.74
CA ARG A 306 0.03 6.99 22.44
C ARG A 306 -1.18 6.48 21.68
N LYS A 307 -1.44 5.18 21.75
CA LYS A 307 -2.63 4.56 21.15
C LYS A 307 -3.91 5.17 21.72
N SER A 308 -4.01 5.31 23.04
CA SER A 308 -5.17 5.95 23.70
C SER A 308 -5.40 7.36 23.17
N HIS A 309 -4.33 8.14 23.03
CA HIS A 309 -4.40 9.50 22.49
C HIS A 309 -4.83 9.55 21.01
N TYR A 310 -4.35 8.64 20.17
CA TYR A 310 -4.78 8.56 18.77
C TYR A 310 -6.24 8.11 18.64
N LEU A 311 -6.68 7.16 19.47
CA LEU A 311 -8.07 6.73 19.51
C LEU A 311 -8.99 7.90 19.93
N ASP A 312 -8.56 8.73 20.89
CA ASP A 312 -9.31 9.93 21.28
C ASP A 312 -9.40 10.95 20.14
N ASP A 313 -8.36 11.08 19.33
CA ASP A 313 -8.36 11.99 18.19
C ASP A 313 -9.33 11.49 17.10
N ILE A 314 -9.37 10.18 16.84
CA ILE A 314 -10.35 9.56 15.93
C ILE A 314 -11.77 9.69 16.50
N ALA A 315 -11.94 9.50 17.80
CA ALA A 315 -13.21 9.65 18.50
C ALA A 315 -13.74 11.08 18.38
N THR A 316 -12.88 12.08 18.61
CA THR A 316 -13.22 13.51 18.48
C THR A 316 -13.62 13.84 17.04
N LEU A 317 -12.89 13.31 16.05
CA LEU A 317 -13.20 13.52 14.63
C LEU A 317 -14.54 12.90 14.23
N THR A 318 -14.85 11.70 14.72
CA THR A 318 -16.05 10.93 14.32
C THR A 318 -17.25 11.14 15.25
N GLY A 319 -17.09 11.87 16.35
CA GLY A 319 -18.11 12.07 17.38
C GLY A 319 -18.41 10.82 18.22
N GLY A 320 -17.52 9.82 18.19
CA GLY A 320 -17.65 8.59 18.96
C GLY A 320 -17.02 8.68 20.35
N THR A 321 -17.20 7.63 21.16
CA THR A 321 -16.53 7.49 22.47
C THR A 321 -15.62 6.27 22.46
N VAL A 322 -14.40 6.39 23.00
CA VAL A 322 -13.46 5.26 23.09
C VAL A 322 -13.85 4.36 24.26
N ILE A 323 -14.03 3.07 23.99
CA ILE A 323 -14.31 2.07 25.01
C ILE A 323 -13.00 1.70 25.72
N ARG A 324 -12.98 1.88 27.05
CA ARG A 324 -11.84 1.62 27.93
C ARG A 324 -12.30 0.83 29.13
N ASP A 325 -11.75 -0.37 29.30
CA ASP A 325 -12.05 -1.24 30.44
C ASP A 325 -11.63 -0.57 31.78
N GLU A 326 -10.55 0.22 31.76
CA GLU A 326 -10.04 0.99 32.90
C GLU A 326 -11.05 2.01 33.45
N MET A 327 -11.95 2.53 32.60
CA MET A 327 -12.99 3.50 33.00
C MET A 327 -14.33 2.81 33.32
N GLY A 328 -14.37 1.48 33.40
CA GLY A 328 -15.58 0.70 33.68
C GLY A 328 -16.57 0.61 32.52
N PHE A 329 -16.21 1.11 31.34
CA PHE A 329 -17.00 0.98 30.11
C PHE A 329 -16.66 -0.33 29.41
N THR A 330 -17.48 -1.36 29.62
CA THR A 330 -17.30 -2.66 28.96
C THR A 330 -17.97 -2.71 27.59
N LEU A 331 -17.35 -3.45 26.67
CA LEU A 331 -17.82 -3.62 25.29
C LEU A 331 -19.23 -4.25 25.21
N GLU A 332 -19.57 -5.14 26.16
CA GLU A 332 -20.89 -5.79 26.26
C GLU A 332 -22.04 -4.81 26.53
N LYS A 333 -21.77 -3.77 27.34
CA LYS A 333 -22.79 -2.80 27.74
C LYS A 333 -22.95 -1.68 26.72
N ALA A 334 -21.93 -1.45 25.90
CA ALA A 334 -21.92 -0.39 24.90
C ALA A 334 -23.15 -0.43 23.98
N GLY A 335 -23.74 0.75 23.77
CA GLY A 335 -24.85 0.97 22.86
C GLY A 335 -24.40 1.67 21.58
N LYS A 336 -25.36 1.92 20.69
CA LYS A 336 -25.14 2.65 19.43
C LYS A 336 -24.58 4.06 19.65
N GLU A 337 -24.91 4.69 20.77
CA GLU A 337 -24.45 6.03 21.17
C GLU A 337 -22.92 6.19 21.18
N VAL A 338 -22.21 5.08 21.42
CA VAL A 338 -20.74 5.06 21.55
C VAL A 338 -20.06 5.07 20.17
N LEU A 339 -20.77 4.66 19.12
CA LEU A 339 -20.20 4.51 17.78
C LEU A 339 -19.98 5.88 17.11
N GLY A 340 -18.77 6.09 16.63
CA GLY A 340 -18.45 7.24 15.77
C GLY A 340 -19.16 7.13 14.42
N THR A 341 -19.36 8.26 13.75
CA THR A 341 -19.99 8.35 12.42
C THR A 341 -19.01 8.87 11.38
N SER A 342 -19.09 8.34 10.16
CA SER A 342 -18.29 8.78 9.02
C SER A 342 -19.07 8.63 7.73
N THR A 343 -18.86 9.54 6.79
CA THR A 343 -19.53 9.53 5.47
C THR A 343 -18.91 8.50 4.54
N LYS A 344 -17.57 8.35 4.59
CA LYS A 344 -16.86 7.39 3.75
C LYS A 344 -15.60 6.90 4.47
N VAL A 345 -15.39 5.59 4.48
CA VAL A 345 -14.12 4.99 4.94
C VAL A 345 -13.52 4.16 3.84
N VAL A 346 -12.23 4.36 3.59
CA VAL A 346 -11.46 3.60 2.61
C VAL A 346 -10.27 2.96 3.30
N ILE A 347 -10.17 1.64 3.24
CA ILE A 347 -9.13 0.85 3.90
C ILE A 347 -8.37 0.07 2.84
N THR A 348 -7.07 0.31 2.77
CA THR A 348 -6.12 -0.43 1.94
C THR A 348 -5.36 -1.44 2.80
N LYS A 349 -4.38 -2.14 2.22
CA LYS A 349 -3.51 -3.05 2.98
C LYS A 349 -2.69 -2.33 4.05
N ASP A 350 -2.29 -1.09 3.77
CA ASP A 350 -1.29 -0.37 4.58
C ASP A 350 -1.84 0.93 5.20
N SER A 351 -2.93 1.50 4.68
CA SER A 351 -3.51 2.76 5.17
C SER A 351 -5.04 2.74 5.27
N THR A 352 -5.57 3.59 6.15
CA THR A 352 -7.00 3.85 6.33
C THR A 352 -7.26 5.34 6.18
N LEU A 353 -8.33 5.68 5.46
CA LEU A 353 -8.85 7.02 5.27
C LEU A 353 -10.27 7.10 5.83
N ILE A 354 -10.51 8.06 6.72
CA ILE A 354 -11.83 8.35 7.29
C ILE A 354 -12.25 9.74 6.83
N VAL A 355 -13.41 9.82 6.18
CA VAL A 355 -14.04 11.07 5.73
C VAL A 355 -15.31 11.31 6.54
N THR A 356 -15.46 12.52 7.08
CA THR A 356 -16.61 12.96 7.89
C THR A 356 -17.38 14.10 7.20
N ASP A 357 -18.57 14.39 7.71
CA ASP A 357 -19.48 15.42 7.22
C ASP A 357 -19.20 16.82 7.81
N GLY A 358 -18.22 16.93 8.69
CA GLY A 358 -17.79 18.18 9.35
C GLY A 358 -18.66 18.63 10.53
N SER A 359 -19.59 17.79 10.98
CA SER A 359 -20.45 18.08 12.15
C SER A 359 -19.65 18.34 13.44
N THR A 360 -18.47 17.73 13.58
CA THR A 360 -17.60 17.79 14.76
C THR A 360 -16.50 18.85 14.68
N GLN A 361 -16.52 19.73 13.67
CA GLN A 361 -15.47 20.74 13.45
C GLN A 361 -15.14 21.59 14.70
N PRO A 362 -16.12 22.04 15.53
CA PRO A 362 -15.80 22.79 16.76
C PRO A 362 -14.97 21.97 17.76
N ALA A 363 -15.31 20.69 17.94
CA ALA A 363 -14.60 19.79 18.84
C ALA A 363 -13.18 19.51 18.33
N VAL A 364 -13.01 19.34 17.02
CA VAL A 364 -11.68 19.18 16.38
C VAL A 364 -10.81 20.42 16.60
N LYS A 365 -11.35 21.63 16.40
CA LYS A 365 -10.62 22.89 16.64
C LYS A 365 -10.18 23.03 18.10
N GLN A 366 -11.05 22.69 19.06
CA GLN A 366 -10.72 22.69 20.47
C GLN A 366 -9.59 21.70 20.78
N ARG A 367 -9.67 20.49 20.22
CA ARG A 367 -8.63 19.46 20.37
C ARG A 367 -7.29 19.90 19.79
N VAL A 368 -7.28 20.53 18.62
CA VAL A 368 -6.07 21.08 18.01
C VAL A 368 -5.46 22.17 18.90
N SER A 369 -6.27 23.06 19.47
CA SER A 369 -5.78 24.09 20.40
C SER A 369 -5.15 23.48 21.66
N GLN A 370 -5.74 22.41 22.21
CA GLN A 370 -5.15 21.69 23.34
C GLN A 370 -3.78 21.09 22.97
N LEU A 371 -3.67 20.45 21.80
CA LEU A 371 -2.41 19.89 21.32
C LEU A 371 -1.36 20.96 21.07
N GLN A 372 -1.73 22.12 20.53
CA GLN A 372 -0.81 23.25 20.34
C GLN A 372 -0.27 23.78 21.67
N ASN A 373 -1.10 23.84 22.72
CA ASN A 373 -0.64 24.22 24.05
C ASN A 373 0.33 23.18 24.63
N LEU A 374 0.08 21.88 24.43
CA LEU A 374 1.02 20.82 24.82
C LEU A 374 2.36 20.93 24.08
N VAL A 375 2.36 21.30 22.79
CA VAL A 375 3.60 21.53 22.02
C VAL A 375 4.44 22.65 22.63
N LYS A 376 3.82 23.74 23.09
CA LYS A 376 4.51 24.87 23.72
C LYS A 376 5.16 24.48 25.06
N ASN A 377 4.47 23.65 25.84
CA ASN A 377 4.93 23.23 27.17
C ASN A 377 5.92 22.05 27.13
N THR A 378 6.06 21.38 25.98
CA THR A 378 6.99 20.28 25.80
C THR A 378 8.37 20.84 25.47
N GLU A 379 9.42 20.41 26.15
CA GLU A 379 10.80 20.81 25.81
C GLU A 379 11.43 19.87 24.77
N GLU A 380 11.14 18.58 24.88
CA GLU A 380 11.72 17.54 24.03
C GLU A 380 11.27 17.61 22.56
N ASN A 381 12.25 17.72 21.66
CA ASN A 381 12.02 17.77 20.21
C ASN A 381 11.30 16.53 19.65
N PHE A 382 11.54 15.36 20.25
CA PHE A 382 10.89 14.11 19.85
C PHE A 382 9.37 14.15 20.10
N HIS A 383 8.96 14.60 21.29
CA HIS A 383 7.54 14.73 21.65
C HIS A 383 6.85 15.84 20.85
N LYS A 384 7.53 16.97 20.60
CA LYS A 384 7.03 18.02 19.69
C LYS A 384 6.72 17.47 18.30
N LYS A 385 7.60 16.63 17.74
CA LYS A 385 7.39 16.03 16.42
C LYS A 385 6.11 15.20 16.37
N ILE A 386 5.87 14.38 17.40
CA ILE A 386 4.68 13.52 17.49
C ILE A 386 3.40 14.34 17.64
N LEU A 387 3.41 15.37 18.49
CA LEU A 387 2.27 16.26 18.66
C LEU A 387 1.96 17.03 17.36
N ASN A 388 2.98 17.51 16.65
CA ASN A 388 2.81 18.16 15.36
C ASN A 388 2.26 17.21 14.28
N GLU A 389 2.64 15.92 14.32
CA GLU A 389 2.07 14.90 13.44
C GLU A 389 0.57 14.69 13.72
N ARG A 390 0.18 14.65 14.99
CA ARG A 390 -1.23 14.56 15.41
C ARG A 390 -2.04 15.79 14.99
N ILE A 391 -1.49 16.99 15.21
CA ILE A 391 -2.11 18.24 14.78
C ILE A 391 -2.32 18.21 13.27
N ALA A 392 -1.29 17.87 12.49
CA ALA A 392 -1.39 17.81 11.03
C ALA A 392 -2.48 16.83 10.57
N ARG A 393 -2.60 15.66 11.21
CA ARG A 393 -3.65 14.67 10.90
C ARG A 393 -5.07 15.15 11.25
N LEU A 394 -5.23 15.97 12.28
CA LEU A 394 -6.53 16.53 12.68
C LEU A 394 -6.91 17.79 11.90
N SER A 395 -5.92 18.66 11.60
CA SER A 395 -6.16 19.97 10.99
C SER A 395 -6.10 19.96 9.46
N GLY A 396 -5.40 18.98 8.86
CA GLY A 396 -5.08 19.00 7.43
C GLY A 396 -6.28 18.86 6.50
N GLY A 397 -7.39 18.28 6.97
CA GLY A 397 -8.50 17.92 6.08
C GLY A 397 -8.04 16.99 4.94
N ILE A 398 -8.97 16.68 4.04
CA ILE A 398 -8.69 15.84 2.86
C ILE A 398 -9.17 16.60 1.62
N ALA A 399 -8.26 16.81 0.68
CA ALA A 399 -8.62 17.29 -0.65
C ALA A 399 -8.93 16.09 -1.54
N ILE A 400 -10.12 16.07 -2.13
CA ILE A 400 -10.53 15.11 -3.13
C ILE A 400 -10.50 15.81 -4.49
N LEU A 401 -9.58 15.38 -5.35
CA LEU A 401 -9.48 15.80 -6.75
C LEU A 401 -10.31 14.84 -7.60
N GLN A 402 -11.40 15.34 -8.18
CA GLN A 402 -12.25 14.59 -9.09
C GLN A 402 -11.79 14.85 -10.53
N VAL A 403 -11.36 13.79 -11.21
CA VAL A 403 -10.88 13.87 -12.59
C VAL A 403 -12.02 13.63 -13.57
N GLY A 404 -12.29 14.63 -14.40
CA GLY A 404 -13.28 14.58 -15.47
C GLY A 404 -12.65 14.31 -16.84
N ALA A 405 -13.36 13.57 -17.68
CA ALA A 405 -12.98 13.33 -19.06
C ALA A 405 -14.19 12.96 -19.92
N GLN A 406 -14.06 13.09 -21.24
CA GLN A 406 -15.14 12.77 -22.18
C GLN A 406 -15.21 11.27 -22.48
N THR A 407 -14.07 10.56 -22.41
CA THR A 407 -14.00 9.12 -22.64
C THR A 407 -13.35 8.38 -21.47
N GLN A 408 -13.66 7.09 -21.30
CA GLN A 408 -13.07 6.27 -20.23
C GLN A 408 -11.55 6.06 -20.39
N VAL A 409 -11.06 6.09 -21.64
CA VAL A 409 -9.63 5.96 -21.96
C VAL A 409 -8.90 7.22 -21.53
N GLU A 410 -9.42 8.38 -21.92
CA GLU A 410 -8.90 9.68 -21.51
C GLU A 410 -8.95 9.87 -19.99
N LEU A 411 -10.03 9.42 -19.33
CA LEU A 411 -10.16 9.50 -17.87
C LEU A 411 -9.02 8.78 -17.15
N LYS A 412 -8.68 7.56 -17.60
CA LYS A 412 -7.59 6.78 -17.01
C LYS A 412 -6.24 7.43 -17.25
N ASP A 413 -6.02 7.95 -18.46
CA ASP A 413 -4.78 8.63 -18.81
C ASP A 413 -4.58 9.93 -18.01
N LYS A 414 -5.61 10.78 -17.93
CA LYS A 414 -5.61 11.99 -17.07
C LYS A 414 -5.42 11.64 -15.60
N GLN A 415 -6.07 10.59 -15.12
CA GLN A 415 -5.93 10.15 -13.73
C GLN A 415 -4.48 9.81 -13.39
N LEU A 416 -3.79 9.04 -14.24
CA LEU A 416 -2.38 8.69 -14.05
C LEU A 416 -1.49 9.93 -14.07
N ARG A 417 -1.67 10.83 -15.05
CA ARG A 417 -0.91 12.09 -15.13
C ARG A 417 -1.06 12.98 -13.90
N ILE A 418 -2.27 13.08 -13.35
CA ILE A 418 -2.54 13.86 -12.13
C ILE A 418 -1.92 13.18 -10.90
N GLU A 419 -1.91 11.85 -10.86
CA GLU A 419 -1.29 11.06 -9.77
C GLU A 419 0.23 11.25 -9.75
N ASP A 420 0.88 11.19 -10.90
CA ASP A 420 2.31 11.44 -11.06
C ASP A 420 2.66 12.89 -10.66
N ALA A 421 1.89 13.87 -11.17
CA ALA A 421 2.08 15.28 -10.82
C ALA A 421 1.90 15.55 -9.31
N LEU A 422 0.92 14.92 -8.69
CA LEU A 422 0.67 15.03 -7.25
C LEU A 422 1.82 14.42 -6.44
N ASN A 423 2.33 13.26 -6.84
CA ASN A 423 3.42 12.58 -6.17
C ASN A 423 4.73 13.38 -6.28
N ALA A 424 5.07 13.86 -7.47
CA ALA A 424 6.22 14.75 -7.69
C ALA A 424 6.14 16.01 -6.83
N THR A 425 4.96 16.67 -6.80
CA THR A 425 4.76 17.88 -5.98
C THR A 425 4.86 17.60 -4.48
N LYS A 426 4.28 16.48 -3.99
CA LYS A 426 4.38 16.07 -2.58
C LYS A 426 5.82 15.82 -2.16
N VAL A 427 6.61 15.17 -3.01
CA VAL A 427 8.03 14.91 -2.78
C VAL A 427 8.79 16.23 -2.69
N ILE A 428 8.55 17.16 -3.60
CA ILE A 428 9.18 18.49 -3.57
C ILE A 428 8.84 19.25 -2.28
N VAL A 429 7.59 19.19 -1.84
CA VAL A 429 7.16 19.81 -0.57
C VAL A 429 7.80 19.11 0.66
N ALA A 430 7.91 17.79 0.65
CA ALA A 430 8.49 17.01 1.75
C ALA A 430 10.02 17.17 1.83
N PHE A 431 10.68 17.25 0.67
CA PHE A 431 12.11 17.39 0.49
C PHE A 431 12.50 18.83 0.16
N SER A 432 11.72 19.83 0.58
CA SER A 432 11.99 21.26 0.32
C SER A 432 13.45 21.66 0.60
N LYS A 433 14.17 20.95 1.49
CA LYS A 433 15.59 21.16 1.78
C LYS A 433 16.61 20.51 0.83
N TYR A 434 16.19 19.66 -0.10
CA TYR A 434 17.07 18.69 -0.77
C TYR A 434 16.76 18.42 -2.25
N PHE A 435 15.77 19.08 -2.85
CA PHE A 435 15.45 18.85 -4.25
C PHE A 435 16.11 19.89 -5.17
N LEU A 436 16.96 19.40 -6.07
CA LEU A 436 17.44 20.20 -7.17
C LEU A 436 16.31 20.33 -8.18
N VAL A 437 15.90 21.56 -8.51
CA VAL A 437 15.04 21.78 -9.67
C VAL A 437 15.87 21.49 -10.93
N VAL A 438 16.04 20.22 -11.29
CA VAL A 438 16.51 19.80 -12.63
C VAL A 438 15.30 19.70 -13.55
N PHE A 439 14.45 20.72 -13.57
CA PHE A 439 13.37 20.85 -14.55
C PHE A 439 13.15 22.33 -14.84
N ALA A 440 14.22 23.01 -15.23
CA ALA A 440 14.18 24.28 -15.91
C ALA A 440 15.58 24.55 -16.47
N VAL A 441 15.83 24.06 -17.69
CA VAL A 441 16.61 24.64 -18.79
C VAL A 441 17.01 23.47 -19.69
N GLU A 442 16.09 23.09 -20.58
CA GLU A 442 16.34 22.76 -22.00
C GLU A 442 15.02 22.45 -22.74
#